data_AF-A0A2T7A5J9-F1
#
_entry.id   AF-A0A2T7A5J9-F1
#
_cell.length_a   1.000
_cell.length_b   1.000
_cell.length_c   1.000
_cell.angle_alpha   90.00
_cell.angle_beta   90.00
_cell.angle_gamma   90.00
#
_symmetry.space_group_name_H-M   'P 1'
#
loop_
_entity.id
_entity.type
_entity.pdbx_description
1 polymer ?
#
loop_
_entity_poly.entity_id
_entity_poly.type
_entity_poly.pdbx_seq_one_letter_code
_entity_poly.pdbx_strand_id
1 'polypeptide(L)'
;MTDIFDPLLSLEEDYYQEGYAHGLADGEKAGRIEGRVFGLEKGFERFLELGKLQGRCSVWKARIKPLDIPAATSTAASHSTANNFRITNPRAQRQIESLALLLTHPPFKNDEESVEEVEETLKRGKGKGKVLANMLNEKGDGEAGSATIGQEESIEDAGRGARGASRT
;
A
#
# COMPACT_ATOMS: atom_id res chain seq x y z
N MET A 1 13.02 -56.20 -33.76
CA MET A 1 13.36 -55.91 -32.35
C MET A 1 13.87 -54.49 -32.34
N THR A 2 13.17 -53.58 -31.69
CA THR A 2 13.71 -52.25 -31.35
C THR A 2 14.93 -52.42 -30.46
N ASP A 3 15.97 -51.64 -30.69
CA ASP A 3 17.22 -51.74 -29.94
C ASP A 3 16.95 -51.31 -28.49
N ILE A 4 17.54 -52.03 -27.53
CA ILE A 4 17.42 -51.73 -26.11
C ILE A 4 18.08 -50.39 -25.74
N PHE A 5 18.98 -49.87 -26.59
CA PHE A 5 19.63 -48.57 -26.40
C PHE A 5 18.93 -47.41 -27.12
N ASP A 6 17.90 -47.67 -27.94
CA ASP A 6 17.16 -46.60 -28.64
C ASP A 6 16.60 -45.53 -27.69
N PRO A 7 16.05 -45.85 -26.50
CA PRO A 7 15.59 -44.83 -25.55
C PRO A 7 16.73 -44.04 -24.87
N LEU A 8 17.95 -44.58 -24.82
CA LEU A 8 19.09 -43.87 -24.25
C LEU A 8 19.52 -42.68 -25.13
N LEU A 9 19.28 -42.79 -26.44
CA LEU A 9 19.58 -41.74 -27.41
C LEU A 9 18.61 -40.56 -27.31
N SER A 10 17.37 -40.76 -26.82
CA SER A 10 16.38 -39.69 -26.59
C SER A 10 16.41 -39.13 -25.17
N LEU A 11 17.12 -39.79 -24.24
CA LEU A 11 17.07 -39.50 -22.81
C LEU A 11 17.39 -38.02 -22.47
N GLU A 12 18.35 -37.42 -23.18
CA GLU A 12 18.69 -36.00 -23.01
C GLU A 12 17.50 -35.09 -23.35
N GLU A 13 16.89 -35.31 -24.51
CA GLU A 13 15.73 -34.55 -24.98
C GLU A 13 14.52 -34.76 -24.06
N ASP A 14 14.30 -36.00 -23.61
CA ASP A 14 13.22 -36.33 -22.68
C ASP A 14 13.37 -35.57 -21.35
N TYR A 15 14.58 -35.52 -20.78
CA TYR A 15 14.85 -34.76 -19.55
C TYR A 15 14.83 -33.24 -19.76
N TYR A 16 15.21 -32.73 -20.94
CA TYR A 16 15.03 -31.30 -21.23
C TYR A 16 13.56 -30.92 -21.29
N GLN A 17 12.73 -31.72 -21.94
CA GLN A 17 11.29 -31.49 -22.04
C GLN A 17 10.62 -31.61 -20.67
N GLU A 18 11.00 -32.61 -19.88
CA GLU A 18 10.53 -32.78 -18.50
C GLU A 18 10.91 -31.58 -17.62
N GLY A 19 12.18 -31.16 -17.66
CA GLY A 19 12.65 -30.00 -16.92
C GLY A 19 11.97 -28.70 -17.34
N TYR A 20 11.74 -28.50 -18.64
CA TYR A 20 11.00 -27.36 -19.16
C TYR A 20 9.54 -27.37 -18.69
N ALA A 21 8.87 -28.51 -18.79
CA ALA A 21 7.47 -28.66 -18.36
C ALA A 21 7.32 -28.40 -16.86
N HIS A 22 8.23 -28.93 -16.04
CA HIS A 22 8.25 -28.65 -14.61
C HIS A 22 8.54 -27.18 -14.30
N GLY A 23 9.56 -26.60 -14.92
CA GLY A 23 9.89 -25.19 -14.74
C GLY A 23 8.75 -24.26 -15.16
N LEU A 24 8.05 -24.58 -16.25
CA LEU A 24 6.89 -23.82 -16.70
C LEU A 24 5.72 -23.94 -15.70
N ALA A 25 5.39 -25.16 -15.27
CA ALA A 25 4.30 -25.39 -14.32
C ALA A 25 4.55 -24.70 -12.96
N ASP A 26 5.78 -24.79 -12.46
CA ASP A 26 6.19 -24.12 -11.22
C ASP A 26 6.22 -22.60 -11.39
N GLY A 27 6.73 -22.11 -12.53
CA GLY A 27 6.76 -20.68 -12.86
C GLY A 27 5.37 -20.07 -12.95
N GLU A 28 4.42 -20.74 -13.60
CA GLU A 28 3.02 -20.29 -13.68
C GLU A 28 2.34 -20.24 -12.30
N LYS A 29 2.63 -21.21 -11.45
CA LYS A 29 2.10 -21.27 -10.09
C LYS A 29 2.72 -20.17 -9.22
N ALA A 30 4.04 -20.05 -9.24
CA ALA A 30 4.80 -19.06 -8.49
C ALA A 30 4.40 -17.64 -8.91
N GLY A 31 4.40 -17.35 -10.22
CA GLY A 31 4.05 -16.03 -10.75
C GLY A 31 2.62 -15.61 -10.42
N ARG A 32 1.65 -16.56 -10.43
CA ARG A 32 0.27 -16.25 -10.02
C ARG A 32 0.16 -15.92 -8.53
N ILE A 33 0.91 -16.63 -7.67
CA ILE A 33 0.92 -16.37 -6.23
C ILE A 33 1.60 -15.03 -5.94
N GLU A 34 2.77 -14.81 -6.52
CA GLU A 34 3.56 -13.59 -6.36
C GLU A 34 2.77 -12.36 -6.84
N GLY A 35 2.20 -12.40 -8.05
CA GLY A 35 1.40 -11.30 -8.57
C GLY A 35 0.20 -10.96 -7.68
N ARG A 36 -0.43 -11.96 -7.05
CA ARG A 36 -1.52 -11.74 -6.09
C ARG A 36 -1.03 -11.09 -4.80
N VAL A 37 0.07 -11.58 -4.24
CA VAL A 37 0.65 -11.03 -3.00
C VAL A 37 1.10 -9.60 -3.23
N PHE A 38 1.83 -9.35 -4.31
CA PHE A 38 2.29 -8.02 -4.69
C PHE A 38 1.14 -7.03 -4.90
N GLY A 39 0.10 -7.43 -5.64
CA GLY A 39 -1.08 -6.60 -5.84
C GLY A 39 -1.80 -6.24 -4.53
N LEU A 40 -1.90 -7.19 -3.59
CA LEU A 40 -2.48 -6.94 -2.26
C LEU A 40 -1.64 -5.98 -1.44
N GLU A 41 -0.33 -6.16 -1.42
CA GLU A 41 0.61 -5.32 -0.68
C GLU A 41 0.56 -3.86 -1.19
N LYS A 42 0.70 -3.67 -2.50
CA LYS A 42 0.67 -2.34 -3.11
C LYS A 42 -0.70 -1.70 -3.02
N GLY A 43 -1.77 -2.46 -3.19
CA GLY A 43 -3.12 -1.98 -2.93
C GLY A 43 -3.26 -1.47 -1.50
N PHE A 44 -2.87 -2.28 -0.50
CA PHE A 44 -2.94 -1.89 0.90
C PHE A 44 -2.17 -0.62 1.21
N GLU A 45 -0.94 -0.46 0.72
CA GLU A 45 -0.14 0.77 0.88
C GLU A 45 -0.91 2.01 0.40
N ARG A 46 -1.50 1.97 -0.80
CA ARG A 46 -2.24 3.12 -1.36
C ARG A 46 -3.52 3.42 -0.58
N PHE A 47 -4.28 2.39 -0.23
CA PHE A 47 -5.51 2.55 0.55
C PHE A 47 -5.26 2.99 1.99
N LEU A 48 -4.13 2.59 2.59
CA LEU A 48 -3.73 3.06 3.92
C LEU A 48 -3.50 4.57 3.93
N GLU A 49 -2.78 5.09 2.92
CA GLU A 49 -2.59 6.54 2.77
C GLU A 49 -3.91 7.28 2.52
N LEU A 50 -4.78 6.71 1.69
CA LEU A 50 -6.11 7.25 1.44
C LEU A 50 -6.95 7.30 2.73
N GLY A 51 -6.91 6.22 3.52
CA GLY A 51 -7.60 6.13 4.81
C GLY A 51 -7.09 7.14 5.84
N LYS A 52 -5.77 7.38 5.90
CA LYS A 52 -5.20 8.46 6.73
C LYS A 52 -5.78 9.81 6.35
N LEU A 53 -5.86 10.10 5.06
CA LEU A 53 -6.42 11.35 4.55
C LEU A 53 -7.93 11.46 4.84
N GLN A 54 -8.69 10.37 4.67
CA GLN A 54 -10.11 10.29 5.01
C GLN A 54 -10.36 10.52 6.50
N GLY A 55 -9.53 9.94 7.38
CA GLY A 55 -9.60 10.16 8.82
C GLY A 55 -9.40 11.63 9.18
N ARG A 56 -8.38 12.28 8.63
CA ARG A 56 -8.15 13.74 8.81
C ARG A 56 -9.34 14.56 8.32
N CYS A 57 -9.85 14.24 7.13
CA CYS A 57 -11.03 14.90 6.56
C CYS A 57 -12.26 14.77 7.47
N SER A 58 -12.49 13.57 8.05
CA SER A 58 -13.58 13.32 9.00
C SER A 58 -13.47 14.18 10.25
N VAL A 59 -12.27 14.25 10.85
CA VAL A 59 -11.99 15.10 12.02
C VAL A 59 -12.23 16.58 11.70
N TRP A 60 -11.75 17.07 10.56
CA TRP A 60 -11.99 18.45 10.13
C TRP A 60 -13.47 18.72 9.91
N LYS A 61 -14.21 17.79 9.28
CA LYS A 61 -15.66 17.91 9.07
C LYS A 61 -16.44 17.95 10.38
N ALA A 62 -16.02 17.16 11.39
CA ALA A 62 -16.62 17.19 12.72
C ALA A 62 -16.41 18.55 13.43
N ARG A 63 -15.26 19.22 13.20
CA ARG A 63 -14.94 20.53 13.79
C ARG A 63 -15.64 21.73 13.11
N ILE A 64 -16.40 21.52 12.03
CA ILE A 64 -17.21 22.56 11.37
C ILE A 64 -18.53 22.77 12.13
N LYS A 65 -19.19 21.67 12.51
CA LYS A 65 -20.46 21.72 13.24
C LYS A 65 -20.19 22.13 14.70
N PRO A 66 -21.10 22.88 15.35
CA PRO A 66 -21.05 22.99 16.80
C PRO A 66 -21.06 21.59 17.39
N LEU A 67 -20.10 21.29 18.25
CA LEU A 67 -20.21 20.15 19.13
C LEU A 67 -21.33 20.51 20.13
N ASP A 68 -22.54 20.00 19.90
CA ASP A 68 -23.61 20.00 20.90
C ASP A 68 -23.23 18.99 22.02
N ILE A 69 -22.12 19.24 22.70
CA ILE A 69 -21.73 18.51 23.89
C ILE A 69 -22.25 19.33 25.07
N PRO A 70 -23.33 18.92 25.75
CA PRO A 70 -23.60 19.45 27.08
C PRO A 70 -22.41 19.11 27.96
N ALA A 71 -21.81 20.12 28.58
CA ALA A 71 -20.73 19.96 29.55
C ALA A 71 -21.23 19.12 30.74
N ALA A 72 -21.12 17.80 30.64
CA ALA A 72 -21.43 16.88 31.73
C ALA A 72 -20.38 15.78 31.79
N THR A 73 -19.55 15.90 32.84
CA THR A 73 -18.76 14.84 33.47
C THR A 73 -17.49 14.40 32.74
N SER A 74 -16.47 15.25 32.86
CA SER A 74 -15.07 14.86 32.74
C SER A 74 -14.67 13.96 33.92
N THR A 75 -14.51 12.66 33.69
CA THR A 75 -13.62 11.80 34.49
C THR A 75 -13.39 10.45 33.79
N ALA A 76 -12.38 10.36 32.93
CA ALA A 76 -11.42 9.23 32.88
C ALA A 76 -10.50 9.33 31.64
N ALA A 77 -9.21 9.13 31.90
CA ALA A 77 -8.10 8.81 30.99
C ALA A 77 -7.46 9.94 30.16
N SER A 78 -6.21 10.22 30.54
CA SER A 78 -5.23 11.18 30.02
C SER A 78 -4.63 10.76 28.66
N HIS A 79 -4.10 11.76 27.94
CA HIS A 79 -3.25 11.73 26.73
C HIS A 79 -3.92 11.95 25.36
N SER A 80 -4.45 13.15 25.15
CA SER A 80 -4.08 13.98 24.00
C SER A 80 -4.60 15.39 24.26
N THR A 81 -3.78 16.40 24.01
CA THR A 81 -4.17 17.81 24.12
C THR A 81 -5.37 18.06 23.21
N ALA A 82 -6.57 18.09 23.79
CA ALA A 82 -7.80 18.39 23.10
C ALA A 82 -7.78 19.86 22.67
N ASN A 83 -7.06 20.15 21.59
CA ASN A 83 -7.20 21.36 20.81
C ASN A 83 -8.58 21.30 20.15
N ASN A 84 -9.61 21.60 20.93
CA ASN A 84 -10.99 21.70 20.47
C ASN A 84 -11.19 23.01 19.69
N PHE A 85 -10.41 23.17 18.61
CA PHE A 85 -10.46 24.34 17.77
C PHE A 85 -11.58 24.17 16.73
N ARG A 86 -12.36 25.24 16.54
CA ARG A 86 -13.49 25.25 15.61
C ARG A 86 -13.07 25.80 14.26
N ILE A 87 -13.46 25.13 13.18
CA ILE A 87 -13.20 25.60 11.82
C ILE A 87 -14.33 26.53 11.39
N THR A 88 -14.12 27.84 11.56
CA THR A 88 -15.09 28.88 11.18
C THR A 88 -14.89 29.43 9.76
N ASN A 89 -13.72 29.21 9.15
CA ASN A 89 -13.39 29.78 7.85
C ASN A 89 -14.22 29.12 6.72
N PRO A 90 -15.05 29.89 5.98
CA PRO A 90 -15.92 29.35 4.94
C PRO A 90 -15.14 28.78 3.75
N ARG A 91 -13.93 29.29 3.47
CA ARG A 91 -13.05 28.75 2.42
C ARG A 91 -12.52 27.36 2.80
N ALA A 92 -12.13 27.19 4.06
CA ALA A 92 -11.69 25.90 4.58
C ALA A 92 -12.83 24.88 4.56
N GLN A 93 -14.05 25.29 4.94
CA GLN A 93 -15.24 24.43 4.91
C GLN A 93 -15.53 23.88 3.50
N ARG A 94 -15.57 24.75 2.47
CA ARG A 94 -15.75 24.31 1.07
C ARG A 94 -14.66 23.37 0.60
N GLN A 95 -13.41 23.62 1.02
CA GLN A 95 -12.29 22.77 0.65
C GLN A 95 -12.34 21.40 1.35
N ILE A 96 -12.82 21.35 2.61
CA ILE A 96 -13.07 20.10 3.34
C ILE A 96 -14.19 19.30 2.67
N GLU A 97 -15.29 19.94 2.25
CA GLU A 97 -16.36 19.28 1.49
C GLU A 97 -15.87 18.75 0.15
N SER A 98 -15.09 19.54 -0.59
CA SER A 98 -14.48 19.11 -1.84
C SER A 98 -13.49 17.96 -1.67
N LEU A 99 -12.78 17.89 -0.53
CA LEU A 99 -11.93 16.76 -0.18
C LEU A 99 -12.78 15.54 0.21
N ALA A 100 -13.85 15.72 0.99
CA ALA A 100 -14.72 14.63 1.39
C ALA A 100 -15.37 13.94 0.18
N LEU A 101 -15.89 14.73 -0.78
CA LEU A 101 -16.48 14.21 -2.01
C LEU A 101 -15.45 13.40 -2.83
N LEU A 102 -14.23 13.90 -2.93
CA LEU A 102 -13.14 13.20 -3.62
C LEU A 102 -12.82 11.83 -3.01
N LEU A 103 -13.01 11.67 -1.70
CA LEU A 103 -12.64 10.46 -0.96
C LEU A 103 -13.82 9.49 -0.73
N THR A 104 -15.02 9.78 -1.24
CA THR A 104 -16.23 9.06 -0.81
C THR A 104 -16.28 7.62 -1.34
N HIS A 105 -15.84 7.35 -2.58
CA HIS A 105 -15.90 6.03 -3.20
C HIS A 105 -14.72 5.77 -4.15
N PRO A 106 -13.50 5.48 -3.64
CA PRO A 106 -12.43 4.96 -4.48
C PRO A 106 -12.79 3.58 -5.05
N PRO A 107 -12.41 3.25 -6.30
CA PRO A 107 -12.66 1.93 -6.87
C PRO A 107 -11.78 0.87 -6.19
N PHE A 108 -12.30 -0.34 -6.00
CA PHE A 108 -11.62 -1.44 -5.29
C PHE A 108 -11.15 -2.58 -6.20
N LYS A 109 -11.17 -2.36 -7.52
CA LYS A 109 -10.69 -3.33 -8.50
C LYS A 109 -9.22 -3.09 -8.82
N ASN A 110 -8.51 -4.17 -9.17
CA ASN A 110 -7.10 -4.10 -9.57
C ASN A 110 -6.93 -4.08 -11.09
N ASP A 111 -7.88 -3.46 -11.79
CA ASP A 111 -7.79 -3.20 -13.23
C ASP A 111 -7.02 -1.88 -13.44
N GLU A 112 -6.29 -1.74 -14.55
CA GLU A 112 -5.39 -0.59 -14.81
C GLU A 112 -6.09 0.77 -14.62
N GLU A 113 -7.30 0.93 -15.18
CA GLU A 113 -8.11 2.15 -15.05
C GLU A 113 -8.49 2.46 -13.60
N SER A 114 -8.87 1.44 -12.82
CA SER A 114 -9.25 1.61 -11.40
C SER A 114 -8.05 1.99 -10.54
N VAL A 115 -6.88 1.41 -10.82
CA VAL A 115 -5.64 1.74 -10.12
C VAL A 115 -5.26 3.19 -10.40
N GLU A 116 -5.30 3.61 -11.66
CA GLU A 116 -5.00 4.99 -12.06
C GLU A 116 -5.93 6.01 -11.38
N GLU A 117 -7.23 5.71 -11.31
CA GLU A 117 -8.20 6.57 -10.61
C GLU A 117 -7.87 6.71 -9.11
N VAL A 118 -7.51 5.61 -8.43
CA VAL A 118 -7.08 5.67 -7.01
C VAL A 118 -5.81 6.50 -6.87
N GLU A 119 -4.84 6.36 -7.77
CA GLU A 119 -3.61 7.15 -7.72
C GLU A 119 -3.87 8.65 -7.95
N GLU A 120 -4.73 9.00 -8.90
CA GLU A 120 -5.09 10.38 -9.19
C GLU A 120 -5.86 11.01 -8.01
N THR A 121 -6.83 10.29 -7.45
CA THR A 121 -7.59 10.73 -6.27
C THR A 121 -6.67 10.92 -5.07
N LEU A 122 -5.70 10.03 -4.86
CA LEU A 122 -4.70 10.12 -3.80
C LEU A 122 -3.77 11.33 -4.00
N LYS A 123 -3.25 11.55 -5.23
CA LYS A 123 -2.38 12.69 -5.54
C LYS A 123 -3.09 14.03 -5.31
N ARG A 124 -4.32 14.15 -5.84
CA ARG A 124 -5.17 15.33 -5.67
C ARG A 124 -5.56 15.51 -4.20
N GLY A 125 -5.88 14.41 -3.50
CA GLY A 125 -6.19 14.37 -2.09
C GLY A 125 -5.04 14.87 -1.21
N LYS A 126 -3.82 14.37 -1.42
CA LYS A 126 -2.59 14.80 -0.72
C LYS A 126 -2.36 16.30 -0.88
N GLY A 127 -2.50 16.81 -2.11
CA GLY A 127 -2.39 18.25 -2.40
C GLY A 127 -3.40 19.08 -1.62
N LYS A 128 -4.70 18.71 -1.67
CA LYS A 128 -5.76 19.39 -0.92
C LYS A 128 -5.55 19.30 0.60
N GLY A 129 -5.13 18.14 1.10
CA GLY A 129 -4.85 17.90 2.51
C GLY A 129 -3.72 18.78 3.04
N LYS A 130 -2.64 18.95 2.27
CA LYS A 130 -1.52 19.86 2.64
C LYS A 130 -1.97 21.31 2.70
N VAL A 131 -2.77 21.75 1.74
CA VAL A 131 -3.35 23.11 1.75
C VAL A 131 -4.22 23.32 2.98
N LEU A 132 -5.06 22.35 3.34
CA LEU A 132 -5.91 22.43 4.54
C LEU A 132 -5.09 22.42 5.83
N ALA A 133 -4.09 21.54 5.96
CA ALA A 133 -3.21 21.52 7.13
C ALA A 133 -2.53 22.88 7.35
N ASN A 134 -2.03 23.50 6.27
CA ASN A 134 -1.45 24.84 6.33
C ASN A 134 -2.47 25.92 6.69
N MET A 135 -3.69 25.86 6.13
CA MET A 135 -4.77 26.81 6.46
C MET A 135 -5.24 26.70 7.92
N LEU A 136 -5.15 25.50 8.51
CA LEU A 136 -5.57 25.22 9.88
C LEU A 136 -4.42 25.32 10.89
N ASN A 137 -3.21 25.65 10.43
CA ASN A 137 -1.99 25.73 11.21
C ASN A 137 -1.68 24.46 12.03
N GLU A 138 -2.12 23.29 11.53
CA GLU A 138 -1.68 22.00 12.05
C GLU A 138 -0.20 21.89 11.65
N LYS A 139 0.72 22.08 12.60
CA LYS A 139 2.13 21.72 12.41
C LYS A 139 2.12 20.26 11.96
N GLY A 140 2.52 20.02 10.71
CA GLY A 140 2.54 18.68 10.18
C GLY A 140 3.48 17.85 11.04
N ASP A 141 2.95 16.82 11.70
CA ASP A 141 3.77 15.68 12.11
C ASP A 141 4.19 14.98 10.80
N GLY A 142 5.15 15.58 10.12
CA GLY A 142 5.97 14.90 9.15
C GLY A 142 6.79 13.87 9.92
N GLU A 143 6.71 12.62 9.48
CA GLU A 143 7.57 11.52 9.93
C GLU A 143 7.35 11.02 11.37
N ALA A 144 6.18 10.44 11.63
CA ALA A 144 6.09 9.31 12.56
C ALA A 144 5.71 8.06 11.76
N GLY A 145 6.72 7.32 11.29
CA GLY A 145 6.55 5.98 10.73
C GLY A 145 7.13 5.71 9.33
N SER A 146 8.09 6.50 8.83
CA SER A 146 9.00 5.98 7.80
C SER A 146 10.07 5.12 8.47
N ALA A 147 9.67 3.95 8.95
CA ALA A 147 10.62 2.87 9.10
C ALA A 147 10.99 2.48 7.68
N THR A 148 12.24 2.73 7.31
CA THR A 148 12.90 2.23 6.12
C THR A 148 12.53 0.76 5.90
N ILE A 149 11.59 0.49 4.99
CA ILE A 149 11.46 -0.81 4.37
C ILE A 149 12.72 -0.94 3.52
N GLY A 150 13.52 -1.93 3.88
CA GLY A 150 14.88 -2.12 3.39
C GLY A 150 14.95 -2.09 1.87
N GLN A 151 16.08 -1.60 1.38
CA GLN A 151 16.55 -1.89 0.03
C GLN A 151 16.29 -3.37 -0.26
N GLU A 152 15.48 -3.65 -1.27
CA GLU A 152 15.46 -4.96 -1.90
C GLU A 152 16.87 -5.21 -2.42
N GLU A 153 17.60 -6.11 -1.75
CA GLU A 153 18.78 -6.70 -2.33
C GLU A 153 18.37 -7.39 -3.62
N SER A 154 18.92 -6.88 -4.72
CA SER A 154 18.83 -7.48 -6.04
C SER A 154 19.18 -8.98 -5.95
N ILE A 155 18.32 -9.82 -6.52
CA ILE A 155 18.37 -11.28 -6.51
C ILE A 155 19.66 -11.89 -7.12
N GLU A 156 20.60 -11.07 -7.58
CA GLU A 156 21.83 -11.49 -8.23
C GLU A 156 22.95 -11.95 -7.26
N ASP A 157 22.86 -11.66 -5.95
CA ASP A 157 23.95 -11.96 -5.00
C ASP A 157 23.79 -13.26 -4.17
N ALA A 158 22.63 -13.92 -4.23
CA ALA A 158 22.37 -15.14 -3.45
C ALA A 158 23.20 -16.38 -3.88
N GLY A 159 23.94 -16.30 -5.00
CA GLY A 159 24.65 -17.43 -5.60
C GLY A 159 26.13 -17.60 -5.24
N ARG A 160 26.79 -16.63 -4.57
CA ARG A 160 28.26 -16.65 -4.38
C ARG A 160 28.76 -17.25 -3.05
N GLY A 161 27.89 -17.49 -2.06
CA GLY A 161 28.31 -17.85 -0.70
C GLY A 161 28.62 -19.33 -0.43
N ALA A 162 28.25 -20.27 -1.32
CA ALA A 162 28.25 -21.71 -1.00
C ALA A 162 29.44 -22.52 -1.57
N ARG A 163 30.57 -21.89 -1.90
CA ARG A 163 31.79 -22.60 -2.36
C ARG A 163 33.02 -22.09 -1.63
N GLY A 164 33.21 -22.50 -0.38
CA GLY A 164 34.42 -22.11 0.34
C GLY A 164 34.54 -22.54 1.79
N ALA A 165 34.12 -23.76 2.17
CA ALA A 165 34.44 -24.29 3.49
C ALA A 165 34.41 -25.83 3.51
N SER A 166 35.45 -26.47 2.97
CA SER A 166 35.88 -27.81 3.40
C SER A 166 37.34 -28.01 3.02
N ARG A 167 38.22 -27.55 3.90
CA ARG A 167 39.60 -28.03 4.05
C ARG A 167 39.97 -27.95 5.53
N THR A 168 39.91 -29.10 6.17
CA THR A 168 40.83 -29.56 7.22
C THR A 168 40.84 -31.06 7.13
#